data_AF-A0A7W6N0J7-F1
#
_entry.id   AF-A0A7W6N0J7-F1
#
_cell.length_a   1.000
_cell.length_b   1.000
_cell.length_c   1.000
_cell.angle_alpha   90.00
_cell.angle_beta   90.00
_cell.angle_gamma   90.00
#
_symmetry.space_group_name_H-M   'P 1'
#
loop_
_entity.id
_entity.type
_entity.pdbx_description
1 polymer ?
#
loop_
_entity_poly.entity_id
_entity_poly.type
_entity_poly.pdbx_seq_one_letter_code
_entity_poly.pdbx_strand_id
1 'polypeptide(L)'
;MKEPQEFIPDEDLKRFFLTGTLFLNLSEELEQQEYNRLRMLYKLHKSIHDLLFHLYQCNLNTHCLDVCEVFGFYFVEKEGAKKKKHYMSARLYNYIRFVQQIMKSKSMIADYLLYSAGQLDELERIASIYYQKDIGKEITREEIFQRKGQEKK
;
A
#
# COMPACT_ATOMS: atom_id res chain seq x y z
N MET A 1 -35.85 -2.88 -6.29
CA MET A 1 -35.01 -3.41 -7.38
C MET A 1 -33.59 -2.97 -7.10
N LYS A 2 -32.61 -3.89 -7.05
CA LYS A 2 -31.20 -3.49 -7.06
C LYS A 2 -30.91 -3.00 -8.47
N GLU A 3 -30.35 -1.79 -8.60
CA GLU A 3 -29.88 -1.31 -9.90
C GLU A 3 -28.94 -2.36 -10.50
N PRO A 4 -29.02 -2.64 -11.82
CA PRO A 4 -28.03 -3.50 -12.46
C PRO A 4 -26.67 -2.85 -12.22
N GLN A 5 -25.76 -3.55 -11.54
CA GLN A 5 -24.37 -3.12 -11.44
C GLN A 5 -23.87 -2.86 -12.86
N GLU A 6 -23.47 -1.63 -13.15
CA GLU A 6 -22.84 -1.30 -14.43
C GLU A 6 -21.63 -2.21 -14.61
N PHE A 7 -21.75 -3.16 -15.53
CA PHE A 7 -20.67 -4.05 -15.88
C PHE A 7 -19.67 -3.26 -16.71
N ILE A 8 -18.53 -2.88 -16.11
CA ILE A 8 -17.42 -2.27 -16.84
C ILE A 8 -16.80 -3.35 -17.72
N PRO A 9 -16.72 -3.15 -19.04
CA PRO A 9 -16.04 -4.09 -19.93
C PRO A 9 -14.57 -4.28 -19.54
N ASP A 10 -14.06 -5.51 -19.64
CA ASP A 10 -12.69 -5.86 -19.22
C ASP A 10 -11.62 -5.02 -19.96
N GLU A 11 -11.92 -4.61 -21.19
CA GLU A 11 -11.04 -3.75 -22.00
C GLU A 11 -10.97 -2.31 -21.45
N ASP A 12 -12.10 -1.77 -21.01
CA ASP A 12 -12.17 -0.45 -20.39
C ASP A 12 -11.48 -0.46 -19.02
N LEU A 13 -11.62 -1.56 -18.28
CA LEU A 13 -10.94 -1.76 -17.01
C LEU A 13 -9.41 -1.91 -17.19
N LYS A 14 -8.96 -2.63 -18.23
CA LYS A 14 -7.54 -2.70 -18.63
C LYS A 14 -6.99 -1.31 -18.94
N ARG A 15 -7.71 -0.53 -19.76
CA ARG A 15 -7.33 0.85 -20.10
C ARG A 15 -7.28 1.76 -18.88
N PHE A 16 -8.23 1.62 -17.97
CA PHE A 16 -8.25 2.36 -16.71
C PHE A 16 -6.96 2.11 -15.91
N PHE A 17 -6.59 0.85 -15.66
CA PHE A 17 -5.37 0.54 -14.92
C PHE A 17 -4.10 0.96 -15.65
N LEU A 18 -4.01 0.76 -16.97
CA LEU A 18 -2.87 1.21 -17.76
C LEU A 18 -2.73 2.73 -17.74
N THR A 19 -3.84 3.47 -17.76
CA THR A 19 -3.83 4.93 -17.56
C THR A 19 -3.32 5.27 -16.16
N GLY A 20 -3.75 4.53 -15.14
CA GLY A 20 -3.25 4.63 -13.77
C GLY A 20 -1.73 4.54 -13.66
N THR A 21 -1.09 3.70 -14.47
CA THR A 21 0.38 3.55 -14.47
C THR A 21 1.13 4.79 -15.00
N LEU A 22 0.46 5.68 -15.75
CA LEU A 22 1.06 6.94 -16.23
C LEU A 22 1.37 7.89 -15.06
N PHE A 23 0.54 7.89 -14.01
CA PHE A 23 0.80 8.67 -12.80
C PHE A 23 2.06 8.21 -12.04
N LEU A 24 2.54 7.01 -12.33
CA LEU A 24 3.75 6.43 -11.74
C LEU A 24 4.99 6.59 -12.65
N ASN A 25 4.88 7.37 -13.74
CA ASN A 25 5.92 7.53 -14.77
C ASN A 25 6.39 6.21 -15.39
N LEU A 26 5.52 5.20 -15.44
CA LEU A 26 5.82 3.90 -16.03
C LEU A 26 5.44 3.93 -17.53
N SER A 27 6.20 4.64 -18.37
CA SER A 27 5.93 4.77 -19.82
C SER A 27 6.92 3.92 -20.64
N GLU A 28 6.46 2.93 -21.40
CA GLU A 28 6.68 2.78 -22.86
C GLU A 28 5.61 1.77 -23.42
N GLU A 29 5.63 1.53 -24.74
CA GLU A 29 4.50 1.09 -25.59
C GLU A 29 4.40 -0.42 -25.95
N LEU A 30 5.26 -1.32 -25.44
CA LEU A 30 5.19 -2.75 -25.83
C LEU A 30 4.18 -3.57 -25.00
N GLU A 31 3.51 -4.58 -25.56
CA GLU A 31 2.60 -5.48 -24.80
C GLU A 31 3.26 -6.16 -23.59
N GLN A 32 4.52 -6.62 -23.75
CA GLN A 32 5.31 -7.17 -22.63
C GLN A 32 5.50 -6.13 -21.51
N GLN A 33 5.45 -4.86 -21.88
CA GLN A 33 5.61 -3.73 -21.00
C GLN A 33 4.30 -3.27 -20.38
N GLU A 34 3.16 -3.36 -21.09
CA GLU A 34 1.84 -3.18 -20.48
C GLU A 34 1.66 -4.13 -19.29
N TYR A 35 1.95 -5.42 -19.46
CA TYR A 35 1.93 -6.38 -18.37
C TYR A 35 2.87 -5.98 -17.22
N ASN A 36 4.11 -5.56 -17.53
CA ASN A 36 5.06 -5.14 -16.49
C ASN A 36 4.58 -3.90 -15.74
N ARG A 37 3.94 -2.95 -16.43
CA ARG A 37 3.34 -1.74 -15.84
C ARG A 37 2.20 -2.10 -14.90
N LEU A 38 1.26 -2.94 -15.36
CA LEU A 38 0.18 -3.46 -14.51
C LEU A 38 0.72 -4.21 -13.30
N ARG A 39 1.82 -4.96 -13.46
CA ARG A 39 2.45 -5.69 -12.36
C ARG A 39 3.10 -4.78 -11.34
N MET A 40 3.77 -3.72 -11.77
CA MET A 40 4.31 -2.73 -10.85
C MET A 40 3.19 -2.02 -10.09
N LEU A 41 2.09 -1.69 -10.78
CA LEU A 41 0.89 -1.13 -10.15
C LEU A 41 0.30 -2.10 -9.11
N TYR A 42 0.13 -3.38 -9.45
CA TYR A 42 -0.33 -4.41 -8.53
C TYR A 42 0.56 -4.50 -7.29
N LYS A 43 1.90 -4.57 -7.46
CA LYS A 43 2.84 -4.63 -6.33
C LYS A 43 2.76 -3.41 -5.43
N LEU A 44 2.61 -2.23 -6.01
CA LEU A 44 2.46 -0.98 -5.25
C LEU A 44 1.14 -1.00 -4.46
N HIS A 45 0.02 -1.31 -5.12
CA HIS A 45 -1.29 -1.42 -4.48
C HIS A 45 -1.27 -2.45 -3.35
N LYS A 46 -0.66 -3.61 -3.58
CA LYS A 46 -0.53 -4.66 -2.57
C LYS A 46 0.29 -4.21 -1.38
N SER A 47 1.43 -3.58 -1.61
CA SER A 47 2.27 -3.04 -0.53
C SER A 47 1.55 -1.97 0.30
N ILE A 48 0.79 -1.08 -0.35
CA ILE A 48 -0.01 -0.06 0.33
C ILE A 48 -1.15 -0.72 1.11
N HIS A 49 -1.86 -1.67 0.51
CA HIS A 49 -2.93 -2.43 1.16
C HIS A 49 -2.43 -3.13 2.41
N ASP A 50 -1.33 -3.88 2.29
CA ASP A 50 -0.71 -4.59 3.42
C ASP A 50 -0.32 -3.62 4.54
N LEU A 51 0.32 -2.49 4.20
CA LEU A 51 0.71 -1.48 5.19
C LEU A 51 -0.52 -0.89 5.93
N LEU A 52 -1.57 -0.55 5.19
CA LEU A 52 -2.80 -0.01 5.75
C LEU A 52 -3.56 -1.06 6.57
N PHE A 53 -3.51 -2.32 6.18
CA PHE A 53 -4.12 -3.42 6.91
C PHE A 53 -3.45 -3.60 8.27
N HIS A 54 -2.11 -3.61 8.30
CA HIS A 54 -1.35 -3.63 9.55
C HIS A 54 -1.69 -2.41 10.42
N LEU A 55 -1.73 -1.21 9.83
CA LEU A 55 -2.08 0.02 10.55
C LEU A 55 -3.51 -0.03 11.13
N TYR A 56 -4.45 -0.60 10.39
CA TYR A 56 -5.84 -0.76 10.81
C TYR A 56 -5.97 -1.73 11.99
N GLN A 57 -5.22 -2.85 11.95
CA GLN A 57 -5.19 -3.85 13.02
C GLN A 57 -4.48 -3.36 14.29
N CYS A 58 -3.55 -2.41 14.17
CA CYS A 58 -2.85 -1.86 15.33
C CYS A 58 -3.83 -1.26 16.35
N ASN A 59 -3.67 -1.68 17.61
CA ASN A 59 -4.32 -1.04 18.75
C ASN A 59 -3.50 0.20 19.18
N LEU A 60 -3.66 1.26 18.38
CA LEU A 60 -2.98 2.53 18.58
C LEU A 60 -3.33 3.19 19.93
N ASN A 61 -4.49 2.88 20.53
CA ASN A 61 -4.85 3.35 21.86
C ASN A 61 -3.90 2.78 22.91
N THR A 62 -3.78 1.46 22.96
CA THR A 62 -2.88 0.79 23.90
C THR A 62 -1.44 1.24 23.68
N HIS A 63 -0.98 1.29 22.43
CA HIS A 63 0.37 1.76 22.13
C HIS A 63 0.61 3.22 22.59
N CYS A 64 -0.36 4.11 22.42
CA CYS A 64 -0.26 5.49 22.89
C CYS A 64 -0.17 5.56 24.43
N LEU A 65 -0.94 4.72 25.14
CA LEU A 65 -0.90 4.64 26.60
C LEU A 65 0.47 4.13 27.09
N ASP A 66 1.00 3.07 26.50
CA ASP A 66 2.32 2.51 26.84
C ASP A 66 3.43 3.58 26.68
N VAL A 67 3.38 4.34 25.58
CA VAL A 67 4.32 5.44 25.35
C VAL A 67 4.13 6.54 26.40
N CYS A 68 2.91 6.91 26.75
CA CYS A 68 2.67 7.92 27.80
C CYS A 68 3.21 7.47 29.16
N GLU A 69 3.06 6.20 29.52
CA GLU A 69 3.53 5.64 30.80
C GLU A 69 5.06 5.69 30.91
N VAL A 70 5.78 5.22 29.89
CA VAL A 70 7.26 5.24 29.85
C VAL A 70 7.80 6.66 29.97
N PHE A 71 7.18 7.62 29.27
CA PHE A 71 7.60 9.01 29.35
C PHE A 71 7.21 9.65 30.68
N GLY A 72 6.06 9.29 31.26
CA GLY A 72 5.64 9.71 32.60
C GLY A 72 6.67 9.35 33.65
N PHE A 73 7.14 8.09 33.65
CA PHE A 73 8.22 7.62 34.51
C PHE A 73 9.51 8.46 34.34
N TYR A 74 9.93 8.70 33.09
CA TYR A 74 11.13 9.49 32.79
C TYR A 74 11.03 10.96 33.25
N PHE A 75 9.83 11.56 33.17
CA PHE A 75 9.61 12.94 33.58
C PHE A 75 9.52 13.12 35.11
N VAL A 76 9.08 12.10 35.85
CA VAL A 76 8.99 12.16 37.31
C VAL A 76 10.34 11.90 37.98
N GLU A 77 11.12 10.90 37.54
CA GLU A 77 12.26 10.42 38.34
C GLU A 77 13.58 11.19 38.17
N LYS A 78 13.81 11.91 37.07
CA LYS A 78 15.11 12.59 36.83
C LYS A 78 15.11 14.07 37.21
N GLU A 79 15.45 14.43 38.43
CA GLU A 79 15.71 15.84 38.78
C GLU A 79 16.93 16.42 38.02
N GLY A 80 16.89 17.72 37.70
CA GLY A 80 18.05 18.45 37.12
C GLY A 80 18.08 18.67 35.58
N ALA A 81 17.22 18.03 34.79
CA ALA A 81 17.29 18.07 33.31
C ALA A 81 16.17 18.88 32.60
N LYS A 82 15.82 20.08 33.08
CA LYS A 82 14.62 20.84 32.65
C LYS A 82 14.49 21.07 31.14
N LYS A 83 15.56 21.45 30.43
CA LYS A 83 15.55 21.65 28.97
C LYS A 83 15.30 20.34 28.19
N LYS A 84 15.95 19.25 28.60
CA LYS A 84 15.78 17.92 27.96
C LYS A 84 14.36 17.38 28.18
N LYS A 85 13.80 17.59 29.38
CA LYS A 85 12.40 17.26 29.68
C LYS A 85 11.42 18.01 28.78
N HIS A 86 11.60 19.32 28.61
CA HIS A 86 10.74 20.12 27.74
C HIS A 86 10.78 19.65 26.26
N TYR A 87 11.96 19.39 25.72
CA TYR A 87 12.10 18.88 24.35
C TYR A 87 11.46 17.49 24.16
N MET A 88 11.64 16.58 25.12
CA MET A 88 11.00 15.27 25.08
C MET A 88 9.47 15.36 25.21
N SER A 89 8.97 16.30 26.01
CA SER A 89 7.53 16.56 26.13
C SER A 89 6.93 17.06 24.81
N ALA A 90 7.61 17.97 24.11
CA ALA A 90 7.17 18.44 22.80
C ALA A 90 7.14 17.32 21.76
N ARG A 91 8.14 16.42 21.75
CA ARG A 91 8.16 15.25 20.86
C ARG A 91 7.04 14.27 21.18
N LEU A 92 6.78 14.00 22.45
CA LEU A 92 5.67 13.14 22.89
C LEU A 92 4.34 13.73 22.45
N TYR A 93 4.14 15.04 22.63
CA TYR A 93 2.92 15.73 22.19
C TYR A 93 2.70 15.60 20.67
N ASN A 94 3.75 15.82 19.86
CA ASN A 94 3.66 15.66 18.41
C ASN A 94 3.33 14.22 18.01
N TYR A 95 3.95 13.24 18.68
CA TYR A 95 3.65 11.83 18.47
C TYR A 95 2.19 11.48 18.82
N ILE A 96 1.69 11.92 19.97
CA ILE A 96 0.29 11.69 20.38
C ILE A 96 -0.67 12.29 19.36
N ARG A 97 -0.42 13.52 18.90
CA ARG A 97 -1.24 14.14 17.84
C ARG A 97 -1.23 13.34 16.55
N PHE A 98 -0.08 12.83 16.14
CA PHE A 98 0.04 11.98 14.97
C PHE A 98 -0.78 10.69 15.11
N VAL A 99 -0.64 9.98 16.23
CA VAL A 99 -1.42 8.76 16.52
C VAL A 99 -2.91 9.04 16.54
N GLN A 100 -3.34 10.12 17.19
CA GLN A 100 -4.74 10.55 17.21
C GLN A 100 -5.30 10.81 15.82
N GLN A 101 -4.50 11.39 14.91
CA GLN A 101 -4.97 11.60 13.54
C GLN A 101 -5.13 10.29 12.78
N ILE A 102 -4.18 9.34 12.92
CA ILE A 102 -4.34 8.02 12.34
C ILE A 102 -5.61 7.33 12.86
N MET A 103 -5.85 7.42 14.17
CA MET A 103 -7.05 6.82 14.77
C MET A 103 -8.34 7.43 14.20
N LYS A 104 -8.38 8.75 13.99
CA LYS A 104 -9.53 9.43 13.35
C LYS A 104 -9.72 8.99 11.90
N SER A 105 -8.64 8.62 11.22
CA SER A 105 -8.67 8.10 9.86
C SER A 105 -8.99 6.60 9.77
N LYS A 106 -9.22 5.87 10.88
CA LYS A 106 -9.45 4.41 10.83
C LYS A 106 -10.64 4.00 9.96
N SER A 107 -11.74 4.77 9.96
CA SER A 107 -12.89 4.48 9.10
C SER A 107 -12.52 4.61 7.63
N MET A 108 -11.87 5.72 7.26
CA MET A 108 -11.37 5.94 5.90
C MET A 108 -10.37 4.86 5.46
N ILE A 109 -9.49 4.40 6.37
CA ILE A 109 -8.58 3.29 6.10
C ILE A 109 -9.37 2.01 5.83
N ALA A 110 -10.41 1.70 6.61
CA ALA A 110 -11.25 0.52 6.40
C ALA A 110 -11.95 0.55 5.04
N ASP A 111 -12.55 1.69 4.68
CA ASP A 111 -13.22 1.88 3.39
C ASP A 111 -12.22 1.73 2.23
N TYR A 112 -11.03 2.30 2.37
CA TYR A 112 -9.97 2.15 1.37
C TYR A 112 -9.44 0.71 1.27
N LEU A 113 -9.36 -0.03 2.38
CA LEU A 113 -8.97 -1.45 2.34
C LEU A 113 -9.96 -2.28 1.55
N LEU A 114 -11.27 -2.04 1.70
CA LEU A 114 -12.29 -2.71 0.91
C LEU A 114 -12.16 -2.37 -0.58
N TYR A 115 -12.02 -1.08 -0.90
CA TYR A 115 -11.81 -0.62 -2.27
C TYR A 115 -10.55 -1.24 -2.90
N SER A 116 -9.42 -1.17 -2.20
CA SER A 116 -8.13 -1.64 -2.70
C SER A 116 -8.06 -3.16 -2.86
N ALA A 117 -8.75 -3.94 -2.01
CA ALA A 117 -8.90 -5.38 -2.21
C ALA A 117 -9.58 -5.68 -3.56
N GLY A 118 -10.71 -5.02 -3.85
CA GLY A 118 -11.38 -5.18 -5.13
C GLY A 118 -10.51 -4.76 -6.33
N GLN A 119 -9.71 -3.69 -6.19
CA GLN A 119 -8.78 -3.30 -7.26
C GLN A 119 -7.67 -4.35 -7.49
N LEU A 120 -7.19 -5.03 -6.45
CA LEU A 120 -6.22 -6.12 -6.59
C LEU A 120 -6.83 -7.32 -7.32
N ASP A 121 -8.06 -7.70 -6.96
CA ASP A 121 -8.79 -8.79 -7.62
C ASP A 121 -9.01 -8.50 -9.12
N GLU A 122 -9.39 -7.27 -9.46
CA GLU A 122 -9.58 -6.89 -10.87
C GLU A 122 -8.27 -6.83 -11.66
N LEU A 123 -7.16 -6.42 -11.03
CA LEU A 123 -5.83 -6.48 -11.65
C LEU A 123 -5.39 -7.93 -11.90
N GLU A 124 -5.64 -8.84 -10.96
CA GLU A 124 -5.39 -10.28 -11.12
C GLU A 124 -6.23 -10.87 -12.25
N ARG A 125 -7.52 -10.51 -12.31
CA ARG A 125 -8.43 -10.93 -13.36
C ARG A 125 -7.97 -10.46 -14.74
N ILE A 126 -7.60 -9.19 -14.89
CA ILE A 126 -7.10 -8.64 -16.17
C ILE A 126 -5.80 -9.32 -16.59
N ALA A 127 -4.89 -9.55 -15.65
CA ALA A 127 -3.65 -10.27 -15.92
C ALA A 127 -3.92 -11.68 -16.46
N SER A 128 -4.88 -12.38 -15.86
CA SER A 128 -5.29 -13.72 -16.28
C SER A 128 -5.94 -13.72 -17.67
N ILE A 129 -6.86 -12.79 -17.94
CA ILE A 129 -7.62 -12.74 -19.20
C ILE A 129 -6.72 -12.35 -20.38
N TYR A 130 -5.95 -11.27 -20.24
CA TYR A 130 -5.22 -10.67 -21.36
C TYR A 130 -3.80 -11.17 -21.53
N TYR A 131 -3.15 -11.61 -20.44
CA TYR A 131 -1.74 -11.99 -20.48
C TYR A 131 -1.49 -13.44 -20.07
N GLN A 132 -2.54 -14.17 -19.66
CA GLN A 132 -2.48 -15.57 -19.19
C GLN A 132 -1.41 -15.77 -18.10
N LYS A 133 -1.23 -14.75 -17.25
CA LYS A 133 -0.21 -14.72 -16.21
C LYS A 133 -0.81 -14.44 -14.85
N ASP A 134 -0.23 -15.10 -13.86
CA ASP A 134 -0.46 -14.80 -12.45
C ASP A 134 0.43 -13.62 -12.04
N ILE A 135 -0.20 -12.44 -11.90
CA ILE A 135 0.50 -11.19 -11.57
C ILE A 135 1.03 -11.18 -10.13
N GLY A 136 0.41 -11.98 -9.25
CA GLY A 136 0.72 -12.11 -7.83
C GLY A 136 1.92 -13.01 -7.56
N LYS A 137 2.29 -13.90 -8.50
CA LYS A 137 3.51 -14.70 -8.40
C LYS A 137 4.77 -13.86 -8.61
N GLU A 138 5.79 -14.14 -7.80
CA GLU A 138 7.15 -13.70 -8.11
C GLU A 138 7.63 -14.38 -9.39
N ILE A 139 8.28 -13.61 -10.27
CA ILE A 139 8.90 -14.16 -11.46
C ILE A 139 10.27 -14.65 -11.00
N THR A 140 10.59 -15.92 -11.19
CA THR A 140 11.96 -16.39 -10.98
C THR A 140 12.89 -15.71 -11.97
N ARG A 141 14.15 -15.50 -11.56
CA ARG A 141 15.18 -14.88 -12.43
C ARG A 141 15.26 -15.56 -13.80
N GLU A 142 14.88 -16.84 -13.93
CA GLU A 142 14.85 -17.54 -15.21
C GLU A 142 13.96 -16.87 -16.27
N GLU A 143 12.76 -16.38 -15.95
CA GLU A 143 11.86 -15.81 -16.98
C GLU A 143 12.30 -14.40 -17.44
N ILE A 144 13.09 -13.69 -16.64
CA ILE A 144 13.69 -12.40 -16.99
C ILE A 144 14.84 -12.58 -18.00
N PHE A 145 15.56 -13.71 -17.91
CA PHE A 145 16.78 -13.95 -18.69
C PHE A 145 16.64 -14.92 -19.87
N GLN A 146 15.47 -15.56 -20.08
CA GLN A 146 15.26 -16.40 -21.27
C GLN A 146 15.37 -15.64 -22.62
N ARG A 147 15.37 -14.29 -22.64
CA ARG A 147 15.59 -13.50 -23.86
C ARG A 147 17.05 -13.27 -24.26
N LYS A 148 18.04 -13.68 -23.46
CA LYS A 148 19.48 -13.53 -23.83
C LYS A 148 20.12 -14.79 -24.45
N GLY A 149 19.33 -15.82 -24.78
CA GLY A 149 19.83 -17.13 -25.22
C GLY A 149 19.42 -17.60 -26.61
N GLN A 150 18.65 -16.81 -27.38
CA GLN A 150 18.27 -17.17 -28.75
C GLN A 150 18.96 -16.27 -29.80
N GLU A 151 20.29 -16.19 -29.71
CA GLU A 151 21.11 -16.04 -30.90
C GLU A 151 22.02 -17.27 -30.96
N LYS A 152 21.57 -18.29 -31.70
CA LYS A 152 22.46 -19.34 -32.20
C LYS A 152 22.18 -19.52 -33.69
N LYS A 153 23.14 -18.98 -34.46
CA LYS A 153 23.65 -19.39 -35.78
C LYS A 153 22.68 -20.01 -36.77
#